data_AF-A0AAV5VTI3-F1
#
_entry.id   AF-A0AAV5VTI3-F1
#
_cell.length_a   1.000
_cell.length_b   1.000
_cell.length_c   1.000
_cell.angle_alpha   90.00
_cell.angle_beta   90.00
_cell.angle_gamma   90.00
#
_symmetry.space_group_name_H-M   'P 1'
#
loop_
_entity.id
_entity.type
_entity.pdbx_description
1 polymer ?
#
loop_
_entity_poly.entity_id
_entity_poly.type
_entity_poly.pdbx_seq_one_letter_code
_entity_poly.pdbx_strand_id
1 'polypeptide(L)'
;MKLNELTRLIGTKVVLVPYEAHHVPKYHQWMTDPKLLEYGNFFDYVATASESLSIEEEYDMQKTWRDDDDKLTFIVLDKEIYYGSNKCEISSMVGDVNLFISEGRAEVEIMIAESSARGKGCGTEKICILIEIIF
;
A
#
# COMPACT_ATOMS: atom_id res chain seq x y z
N MET A 1 -3.95 -7.71 -10.37
CA MET A 1 -4.90 -6.99 -9.50
C MET A 1 -6.26 -6.72 -10.19
N LYS A 2 -6.74 -7.50 -11.16
CA LYS A 2 -7.98 -7.17 -11.92
C LYS A 2 -9.23 -6.96 -11.07
N LEU A 3 -9.31 -7.60 -9.90
CA LEU A 3 -10.49 -7.49 -9.03
C LEU A 3 -10.66 -6.11 -8.38
N ASN A 4 -9.61 -5.28 -8.29
CA ASN A 4 -9.68 -3.97 -7.64
C ASN A 4 -9.44 -2.75 -8.56
N GLU A 5 -9.28 -2.87 -9.88
CA GLU A 5 -8.89 -1.73 -10.77
C GLU A 5 -9.73 -0.46 -10.61
N LEU A 6 -11.02 -0.62 -10.34
CA LEU A 6 -11.96 0.49 -10.24
C LEU A 6 -12.46 0.69 -8.80
N THR A 7 -11.86 -0.01 -7.85
CA THR A 7 -12.32 -0.08 -6.47
C THR A 7 -11.58 0.95 -5.63
N ARG A 8 -12.26 2.04 -5.31
CA ARG A 8 -11.83 3.01 -4.30
C ARG A 8 -12.66 2.80 -3.04
N LEU A 9 -11.98 2.58 -1.92
CA LEU A 9 -12.62 2.35 -0.63
C LEU A 9 -12.41 3.59 0.25
N ILE A 10 -13.50 4.17 0.74
CA ILE A 10 -13.44 5.40 1.53
C ILE A 10 -13.79 5.05 2.97
N GLY A 11 -12.78 5.09 3.83
CA GLY A 11 -12.91 4.98 5.26
C GLY A 11 -13.27 6.29 5.96
N THR A 12 -13.17 6.28 7.28
CA THR A 12 -13.32 7.46 8.14
C THR A 12 -12.07 8.35 8.09
N LYS A 13 -10.85 7.79 8.18
CA LYS A 13 -9.56 8.51 8.13
C LYS A 13 -8.70 8.17 6.92
N VAL A 14 -8.98 7.08 6.22
CA VAL A 14 -8.17 6.65 5.06
C VAL A 14 -8.99 6.49 3.80
N VAL A 15 -8.35 6.61 2.65
CA VAL A 15 -8.88 6.21 1.35
C VAL A 15 -7.94 5.16 0.77
N LEU A 16 -8.46 4.04 0.32
CA LEU A 16 -7.70 3.01 -0.39
C LEU A 16 -7.97 3.15 -1.88
N VAL A 17 -6.89 3.23 -2.66
CA VAL A 17 -6.95 3.28 -4.12
C VAL A 17 -6.08 2.17 -4.70
N PRO A 18 -6.37 1.67 -5.91
CA PRO A 18 -5.53 0.66 -6.54
C PRO A 18 -4.10 1.17 -6.73
N TYR A 19 -3.11 0.29 -6.59
CA TYR A 19 -1.74 0.64 -6.93
C TYR A 19 -1.58 0.74 -8.45
N GLU A 20 -1.05 1.88 -8.90
CA GLU A 20 -1.01 2.33 -10.29
C GLU A 20 0.36 2.92 -10.61
N ALA A 21 0.72 2.97 -11.90
CA ALA A 21 2.05 3.39 -12.33
C ALA A 21 2.46 4.79 -11.82
N HIS A 22 1.53 5.74 -11.68
CA HIS A 22 1.85 7.08 -11.16
C HIS A 22 2.28 7.09 -9.68
N HIS A 23 1.99 6.04 -8.93
CA HIS A 23 2.41 5.89 -7.53
C HIS A 23 3.86 5.39 -7.39
N VAL A 24 4.40 4.71 -8.42
CA VAL A 24 5.72 4.07 -8.43
C VAL A 24 6.84 5.02 -7.96
N PRO A 25 6.95 6.28 -8.43
CA PRO A 25 8.06 7.15 -8.01
C PRO A 25 8.11 7.40 -6.50
N LYS A 26 6.96 7.59 -5.85
CA LYS A 26 6.90 7.80 -4.40
C LYS A 26 7.06 6.48 -3.64
N TYR A 27 6.50 5.40 -4.17
CA TYR A 27 6.63 4.07 -3.56
C TYR A 27 8.10 3.59 -3.55
N HIS A 28 8.81 3.77 -4.67
CA HIS A 28 10.24 3.48 -4.80
C HIS A 28 11.09 4.28 -3.79
N GLN A 29 10.74 5.54 -3.51
CA GLN A 29 11.39 6.31 -2.44
C GLN A 29 11.22 5.67 -1.06
N TRP A 30 10.06 5.06 -0.79
CA TRP A 30 9.85 4.33 0.46
C TRP A 30 10.66 3.04 0.51
N MET A 31 10.71 2.28 -0.58
CA MET A 31 11.46 1.01 -0.67
C MET A 31 12.98 1.20 -0.59
N THR A 32 13.46 2.40 -0.88
CA THR A 32 14.88 2.77 -0.83
C THR A 32 15.27 3.51 0.46
N ASP A 33 14.31 3.83 1.35
CA ASP A 33 14.61 4.49 2.64
C ASP A 33 15.15 3.49 3.66
N PRO A 34 16.43 3.60 4.08
CA PRO A 34 17.04 2.67 5.03
C PRO A 34 16.33 2.65 6.39
N LYS A 35 15.70 3.75 6.80
CA LYS A 35 14.96 3.80 8.07
C LYS A 35 13.71 2.93 8.00
N LEU A 36 13.01 2.92 6.86
CA LEU A 36 11.82 2.08 6.68
C LEU A 36 12.20 0.60 6.66
N LEU A 37 13.30 0.26 5.98
CA LEU A 37 13.86 -1.09 5.98
C LEU A 37 14.27 -1.54 7.38
N GLU A 38 14.85 -0.65 8.20
CA GLU A 38 15.22 -0.93 9.58
C GLU A 38 14.00 -1.28 10.47
N TYR A 39 12.88 -0.55 10.31
CA TYR A 39 11.63 -0.87 11.01
C TYR A 39 10.96 -2.17 10.51
N GLY A 40 11.13 -2.52 9.22
CA GLY A 40 10.61 -3.75 8.60
C GLY A 40 11.29 -5.03 9.07
N ASN A 41 12.51 -4.94 9.64
CA ASN A 41 13.27 -6.07 10.18
C ASN A 41 12.64 -6.75 11.41
N PHE A 42 11.45 -6.31 11.86
CA PHE A 42 10.68 -6.96 12.93
C PHE A 42 9.53 -7.85 12.41
N PHE A 43 9.20 -7.78 11.11
CA PHE A 43 8.10 -8.51 10.47
C PHE A 43 8.53 -8.90 9.05
N ASP A 44 9.23 -10.03 8.84
CA ASP A 44 9.53 -10.72 7.56
C ASP A 44 9.73 -9.91 6.24
N TYR A 45 9.88 -8.59 6.32
CA TYR A 45 10.06 -7.64 5.23
C TYR A 45 11.48 -7.72 4.67
N VAL A 46 12.34 -8.45 5.39
CA VAL A 46 13.73 -8.77 5.03
C VAL A 46 13.80 -9.76 3.87
N ALA A 47 12.74 -10.53 3.59
CA ALA A 47 12.77 -11.54 2.52
C ALA A 47 12.89 -10.94 1.10
N THR A 48 12.64 -9.64 0.94
CA THR A 48 12.76 -8.92 -0.34
C THR A 48 13.83 -7.81 -0.32
N ALA A 49 14.61 -7.72 0.77
CA ALA A 49 15.61 -6.67 0.97
C ALA A 49 16.99 -7.00 0.38
N SER A 50 17.14 -8.05 -0.44
CA SER A 50 18.46 -8.42 -0.93
C SER A 50 19.01 -7.47 -1.98
N GLU A 51 18.19 -6.78 -2.78
CA GLU A 51 18.64 -5.70 -3.68
C GLU A 51 17.47 -4.74 -3.88
N SER A 52 17.61 -3.45 -3.52
CA SER A 52 16.63 -2.43 -3.90
C SER A 52 16.49 -2.46 -5.42
N LEU A 53 15.30 -2.77 -5.92
CA LEU A 53 15.00 -2.73 -7.34
C LEU A 53 15.33 -1.34 -7.90
N SER A 54 15.81 -1.28 -9.13
CA SER A 54 15.81 -0.03 -9.90
C SER A 54 14.39 0.50 -10.11
N ILE A 55 14.25 1.79 -10.43
CA ILE A 55 12.92 2.36 -10.67
C ILE A 55 12.24 1.70 -11.87
N GLU A 56 13.00 1.29 -12.89
CA GLU A 56 12.50 0.54 -14.05
C GLU A 56 11.97 -0.84 -13.66
N GLU A 57 12.69 -1.58 -12.80
CA GLU A 57 12.25 -2.87 -12.28
C GLU A 57 10.99 -2.73 -11.41
N GLU A 58 10.86 -1.64 -10.64
CA GLU A 58 9.64 -1.36 -9.88
C GLU A 58 8.43 -1.13 -10.80
N TYR A 59 8.60 -0.45 -11.94
CA TYR A 59 7.54 -0.33 -12.95
C TYR A 59 7.15 -1.69 -13.55
N ASP A 60 8.11 -2.55 -13.83
CA ASP A 60 7.83 -3.89 -14.39
C ASP A 60 7.17 -4.82 -13.36
N MET A 61 7.56 -4.71 -12.10
CA MET A 61 6.91 -5.39 -10.98
C MET A 61 5.48 -4.87 -10.77
N GLN A 62 5.27 -3.55 -10.83
CA GLN A 62 3.92 -2.97 -10.73
C GLN A 62 2.99 -3.48 -11.83
N LYS A 63 3.47 -3.59 -13.08
CA LYS A 63 2.70 -4.19 -14.18
C LYS A 63 2.33 -5.64 -13.89
N THR A 64 3.29 -6.43 -13.41
CA THR A 64 3.07 -7.83 -13.05
C THR A 64 1.99 -7.96 -11.97
N TRP A 65 2.08 -7.14 -10.90
CA TRP A 65 1.06 -7.11 -9.86
C TRP A 65 -0.29 -6.66 -10.41
N ARG A 66 -0.32 -5.71 -11.36
CA ARG A 66 -1.56 -5.25 -12.00
C ARG A 66 -2.31 -6.37 -12.72
N ASP A 67 -1.62 -7.41 -13.18
CA ASP A 67 -2.22 -8.57 -13.84
C ASP A 67 -2.51 -9.77 -12.93
N ASP A 68 -2.08 -9.72 -11.67
CA ASP A 68 -2.20 -10.84 -10.72
C ASP A 68 -3.64 -11.13 -10.25
N ASP A 69 -4.09 -12.37 -10.27
CA ASP A 69 -5.50 -12.71 -9.98
C ASP A 69 -5.74 -13.08 -8.50
N ASP A 70 -4.67 -13.41 -7.76
CA ASP A 70 -4.71 -13.80 -6.34
C ASP A 70 -4.15 -12.73 -5.39
N LYS A 71 -3.68 -11.61 -5.93
CA LYS A 71 -3.11 -10.49 -5.17
C LYS A 71 -3.84 -9.17 -5.42
N LEU A 72 -4.17 -8.46 -4.34
CA LEU A 72 -4.67 -7.07 -4.37
C LEU A 72 -3.73 -6.14 -3.63
N THR A 73 -3.18 -5.15 -4.33
CA THR A 73 -2.42 -4.06 -3.72
C THR A 73 -3.22 -2.77 -3.76
N PHE A 74 -3.36 -2.15 -2.59
CA PHE A 74 -3.95 -0.83 -2.44
C PHE A 74 -2.92 0.15 -1.89
N ILE A 75 -2.89 1.34 -2.46
CA ILE A 75 -2.24 2.49 -1.86
C ILE A 75 -3.19 3.10 -0.83
N VAL A 76 -2.62 3.41 0.33
CA VAL A 76 -3.35 4.08 1.41
C VAL A 76 -3.06 5.56 1.41
N LEU A 77 -4.14 6.33 1.35
CA LEU A 77 -4.15 7.77 1.41
C LEU A 77 -4.67 8.24 2.78
N ASP A 78 -4.06 9.29 3.32
CA ASP A 78 -4.64 10.05 4.42
C ASP A 78 -5.81 10.89 3.88
N LYS A 79 -7.01 10.67 4.44
CA LYS A 79 -8.24 11.28 3.92
C LYS A 79 -8.26 12.80 4.10
N GLU A 80 -7.76 13.32 5.22
CA GLU A 80 -7.73 14.76 5.46
C GLU A 80 -6.78 15.45 4.47
N ILE A 81 -5.59 14.88 4.26
CA ILE A 81 -4.64 15.38 3.27
C ILE A 81 -5.21 15.23 1.86
N TYR A 82 -5.87 14.12 1.56
CA TYR A 82 -6.47 13.86 0.24
C TYR A 82 -7.51 14.92 -0.11
N TYR A 83 -8.47 15.19 0.76
CA TYR A 83 -9.47 16.24 0.51
C TYR A 83 -8.89 17.67 0.60
N GLY A 84 -7.88 17.89 1.44
CA GLY A 84 -7.18 19.17 1.54
C GLY A 84 -6.27 19.49 0.33
N SER A 85 -5.83 18.47 -0.41
CA SER A 85 -4.92 18.60 -1.57
C SER A 85 -5.61 18.47 -2.92
N ASN A 86 -6.91 18.81 -2.99
CA ASN A 86 -7.72 18.65 -4.20
C ASN A 86 -7.69 17.22 -4.76
N LYS A 87 -7.75 16.22 -3.87
CA LYS A 87 -7.75 14.79 -4.20
C LYS A 87 -6.47 14.31 -4.89
N CYS A 88 -5.33 14.90 -4.56
CA CYS A 88 -4.04 14.44 -5.05
C CYS A 88 -3.58 13.19 -4.27
N GLU A 89 -3.54 12.05 -4.96
CA GLU A 89 -3.14 10.76 -4.37
C GLU A 89 -1.67 10.78 -3.92
N ILE A 90 -0.77 11.35 -4.73
CA ILE A 90 0.67 11.38 -4.41
C ILE A 90 0.98 12.16 -3.12
N SER A 91 0.36 13.32 -2.92
CA SER A 91 0.57 14.11 -1.70
C SER A 91 -0.06 13.48 -0.46
N SER A 92 -1.10 12.66 -0.65
CA SER A 92 -1.81 12.00 0.45
C SER A 92 -1.38 10.56 0.70
N MET A 93 -0.53 9.98 -0.16
CA MET A 93 0.06 8.65 0.00
C MET A 93 0.79 8.52 1.34
N VAL A 94 0.40 7.55 2.16
CA VAL A 94 1.00 7.30 3.48
C VAL A 94 1.45 5.86 3.70
N GLY A 95 1.10 4.94 2.81
CA GLY A 95 1.57 3.56 2.81
C GLY A 95 0.75 2.71 1.85
N ASP A 96 0.75 1.40 2.03
CA ASP A 96 0.04 0.43 1.19
C ASP A 96 -0.52 -0.74 2.03
N VAL A 97 -1.37 -1.52 1.37
CA VAL A 97 -1.89 -2.79 1.87
C VAL A 97 -1.80 -3.81 0.73
N ASN A 98 -1.19 -4.96 0.99
CA ASN A 98 -1.20 -6.11 0.09
C ASN A 98 -2.10 -7.19 0.68
N LEU A 99 -2.97 -7.74 -0.16
CA LEU A 99 -3.83 -8.87 0.16
C LEU A 99 -3.46 -10.05 -0.73
N PHE A 100 -3.11 -11.18 -0.13
CA PHE A 100 -2.82 -12.43 -0.82
C PHE A 100 -3.96 -13.42 -0.53
N ILE A 101 -4.63 -13.89 -1.57
CA ILE A 101 -5.82 -14.74 -1.47
C ILE A 101 -5.41 -16.18 -1.83
N SER A 102 -5.64 -17.12 -0.92
CA SER A 102 -5.33 -18.53 -1.15
C SER A 102 -6.39 -19.43 -0.52
N GLU A 103 -7.06 -20.24 -1.35
CA GLU A 103 -8.01 -21.31 -0.97
C GLU A 103 -8.72 -21.14 0.38
N GLY A 104 -9.58 -20.12 0.49
CA GLY A 104 -10.41 -19.86 1.67
C GLY A 104 -9.72 -19.09 2.80
N ARG A 105 -8.52 -18.55 2.56
CA ARG A 105 -7.78 -17.66 3.46
C ARG A 105 -7.34 -16.41 2.71
N ALA A 106 -7.16 -15.33 3.45
CA ALA A 106 -6.57 -14.11 2.93
C ALA A 106 -5.53 -13.60 3.93
N GLU A 107 -4.31 -13.37 3.45
CA GLU A 107 -3.22 -12.80 4.22
C GLU A 107 -3.10 -11.32 3.89
N VAL A 108 -2.99 -10.49 4.93
CA VAL A 108 -2.97 -9.03 4.82
C VAL A 108 -1.63 -8.52 5.31
N GLU A 109 -0.90 -7.82 4.45
CA GLU A 109 0.31 -7.08 4.81
C GLU A 109 0.04 -5.58 4.72
N ILE A 110 0.47 -4.82 5.75
CA ILE A 110 0.19 -3.39 5.85
C ILE A 110 1.46 -2.61 6.14
N MET A 111 1.73 -1.58 5.34
CA MET A 111 2.80 -0.62 5.61
C MET A 111 2.24 0.79 5.88
N ILE A 112 2.85 1.49 6.84
CA ILE A 112 2.74 2.95 7.01
C ILE A 112 4.13 3.58 6.81
N ALA A 113 4.40 4.02 5.58
CA ALA A 113 5.69 4.60 5.23
C ALA A 113 5.86 5.99 5.85
N GLU A 114 4.84 6.85 5.77
CA GLU A 114 4.95 8.23 6.25
C GLU A 114 4.91 8.33 7.77
N SER A 115 6.01 8.82 8.37
CA SER A 115 6.12 8.99 9.83
C SER A 115 5.06 9.91 10.42
N SER A 116 4.64 10.93 9.67
CA SER A 116 3.57 11.87 10.04
C SER A 116 2.20 11.21 10.19
N ALA A 117 2.02 10.00 9.64
CA ALA A 117 0.80 9.19 9.74
C ALA A 117 0.88 8.09 10.82
N ARG A 118 2.05 7.87 11.43
CA ARG A 118 2.24 6.87 12.49
C ARG A 118 1.65 7.35 13.82
N GLY A 119 1.15 6.43 14.64
CA GLY A 119 0.59 6.74 15.97
C GLY A 119 -0.76 7.49 15.97
N LYS A 120 -1.36 7.77 14.79
CA LYS A 120 -2.67 8.45 14.65
C LYS A 120 -3.86 7.49 14.52
N GLY A 121 -3.62 6.19 14.68
CA GLY A 121 -4.62 5.13 14.49
C GLY A 121 -4.93 4.80 13.02
N CYS A 122 -4.16 5.34 12.07
CA CYS A 122 -4.34 5.04 10.64
C CYS A 122 -4.10 3.56 10.33
N GLY A 123 -3.19 2.88 11.05
CA GLY A 123 -2.98 1.44 10.92
C GLY A 123 -4.18 0.60 11.41
N THR A 124 -4.81 1.02 12.51
CA THR A 124 -5.95 0.31 13.11
C THR A 124 -7.20 0.37 12.21
N GLU A 125 -7.41 1.49 11.53
CA GLU A 125 -8.58 1.65 10.65
C GLU A 125 -8.43 0.91 9.31
N LYS A 126 -7.20 0.79 8.79
CA LYS A 126 -6.91 -0.01 7.58
C LYS A 126 -7.35 -1.46 7.74
N ILE A 127 -7.08 -2.04 8.91
CA ILE A 127 -7.49 -3.41 9.25
C ILE A 127 -9.02 -3.52 9.29
N CYS A 128 -9.72 -2.57 9.92
CA CYS A 128 -11.18 -2.61 9.99
C CYS A 128 -11.85 -2.52 8.61
N ILE A 129 -11.38 -1.64 7.71
CA ILE A 129 -11.94 -1.49 6.36
C ILE A 129 -11.67 -2.72 5.51
N LEU A 130 -10.48 -3.33 5.62
CA LEU A 130 -10.21 -4.57 4.89
C LEU A 130 -11.03 -5.76 5.43
N ILE A 131 -11.23 -5.84 6.76
CA ILE A 131 -12.04 -6.91 7.37
C ILE A 131 -13.51 -6.79 6.95
N GLU A 132 -14.08 -5.58 6.83
CA GLU A 132 -15.46 -5.37 6.37
C GLU A 132 -15.71 -5.72 4.89
N ILE A 133 -14.65 -5.94 4.09
CA ILE A 133 -14.75 -6.29 2.67
C ILE A 133 -14.51 -7.79 2.44
N ILE A 134 -13.80 -8.45 3.37
CA ILE A 134 -13.42 -9.86 3.30
C ILE A 134 -14.46 -10.76 4.01
N PHE A 135 -15.30 -10.20 4.89
CA PHE A 135 -16.41 -10.88 5.58
C PHE A 135 -17.75 -10.16 5.37
#